data_AF-A0AAW0PMT3-F1
#
_entry.id   AF-A0AAW0PMT3-F1
#
_cell.length_a   1.000
_cell.length_b   1.000
_cell.length_c   1.000
_cell.angle_alpha   90.00
_cell.angle_beta   90.00
_cell.angle_gamma   90.00
#
_symmetry.space_group_name_H-M   'P 1'
#
loop_
_entity.id
_entity.type
_entity.pdbx_description
1 polymer ?
#
loop_
_entity_poly.entity_id
_entity_poly.type
_entity_poly.pdbx_seq_one_letter_code
_entity_poly.pdbx_strand_id
1 'polypeptide(L)'
;MSHQQDTGDTLEGPDLQTYDEHSFLGSALFSATDSTNDITVTFRWHGLPLRVAQIPVSQLLYVANELDSVVGGPNTVVVLGVWADFTTFPLEVYYQRLVTIRRAVQRLLNRGPGTKVIIRTANMRQQNLPSSLISSDWYALQRDKVLRAVFKDTGAVLLEAWDMVQAHDHLHDLHPPPEIIKLMIDQVLSHTCPGTRR
;
A
#
# COMPACT_ATOMS: atom_id res chain seq x y z
N MET A 1 12.25 -21.54 16.75
CA MET A 1 11.62 -21.78 18.07
C MET A 1 10.61 -20.67 18.29
N SER A 2 9.38 -21.07 18.63
CA SER A 2 8.15 -20.29 18.85
C SER A 2 7.72 -19.29 17.78
N HIS A 3 6.89 -19.77 16.84
CA HIS A 3 5.86 -18.93 16.22
C HIS A 3 4.89 -18.53 17.34
N GLN A 4 4.96 -17.28 17.78
CA GLN A 4 3.87 -16.66 18.51
C GLN A 4 2.73 -16.49 17.49
N GLN A 5 1.68 -17.29 17.63
CA GLN A 5 0.40 -16.98 17.01
C GLN A 5 -0.07 -15.68 17.69
N ASP A 6 0.00 -14.59 16.93
CA ASP A 6 -0.62 -13.35 17.34
C ASP A 6 -2.13 -13.59 17.27
N THR A 7 -2.74 -13.74 18.44
CA THR A 7 -4.19 -13.79 18.59
C THR A 7 -4.69 -12.40 18.22
N GLY A 8 -5.19 -12.28 17.00
CA GLY A 8 -5.73 -11.02 16.49
C GLY A 8 -6.73 -10.43 17.46
N ASP A 9 -6.46 -9.19 17.90
CA ASP A 9 -7.50 -8.34 18.46
C ASP A 9 -8.56 -8.16 17.38
N THR A 10 -9.71 -8.79 17.59
CA THR A 10 -10.91 -8.57 16.80
C THR A 10 -11.25 -7.08 16.91
N LEU A 11 -11.16 -6.35 15.81
CA LEU A 11 -11.73 -5.00 15.72
C LEU A 11 -13.26 -5.15 15.76
N GLU A 12 -13.84 -5.23 16.96
CA GLU A 12 -15.28 -5.38 17.16
C GLU A 12 -15.98 -4.02 17.09
N GLY A 13 -16.62 -3.76 15.96
CA GLY A 13 -17.78 -2.88 15.85
C GLY A 13 -18.99 -3.74 15.48
N PRO A 14 -20.20 -3.48 16.02
CA PRO A 14 -21.37 -4.37 15.87
C PRO A 14 -21.81 -4.61 14.42
N ASP A 15 -21.42 -3.75 13.48
CA ASP A 15 -21.84 -3.79 12.07
C ASP A 15 -20.70 -4.07 11.07
N LEU A 16 -19.49 -4.39 11.56
CA LEU A 16 -18.33 -4.67 10.68
C LEU A 16 -18.39 -6.13 10.19
N GLN A 17 -18.56 -6.31 8.87
CA GLN A 17 -18.48 -7.63 8.24
C GLN A 17 -17.16 -7.77 7.49
N THR A 18 -16.36 -8.78 7.85
CA THR A 18 -15.09 -9.09 7.18
C THR A 18 -15.24 -10.34 6.32
N TYR A 19 -14.79 -10.25 5.08
CA TYR A 19 -14.72 -11.37 4.14
C TYR A 19 -13.26 -11.61 3.76
N ASP A 20 -12.76 -12.80 4.12
CA ASP A 20 -11.52 -13.35 3.60
C ASP A 20 -11.88 -14.48 2.63
N GLU A 21 -11.75 -14.22 1.33
CA GLU A 21 -11.76 -15.28 0.35
C GLU A 21 -10.43 -16.04 0.47
N HIS A 22 -10.39 -17.03 1.39
CA HIS A 22 -9.25 -17.90 1.66
C HIS A 22 -8.71 -18.54 0.36
N SER A 23 -7.85 -17.80 -0.32
CA SER A 23 -7.07 -18.22 -1.46
C SER A 23 -5.62 -18.08 -1.06
N PHE A 24 -4.86 -19.13 -1.32
CA PHE A 24 -3.53 -19.41 -0.80
C PHE A 24 -2.64 -18.14 -0.71
N LEU A 25 -2.47 -17.61 0.52
CA LEU A 25 -1.45 -16.68 1.03
C LEU A 25 -0.95 -15.50 0.15
N GLY A 26 -1.65 -15.11 -0.91
CA GLY A 26 -1.21 -13.98 -1.74
C GLY A 26 -2.19 -13.46 -2.80
N SER A 27 -3.26 -14.20 -3.12
CA SER A 27 -4.28 -13.79 -4.08
C SER A 27 -5.57 -13.26 -3.44
N ALA A 28 -5.73 -13.44 -2.12
CA ALA A 28 -6.97 -13.15 -1.43
C ALA A 28 -7.27 -11.65 -1.49
N LEU A 29 -8.46 -11.34 -2.01
CA LEU A 29 -9.11 -10.07 -1.73
C LEU A 29 -9.48 -10.11 -0.25
N PHE A 30 -8.92 -9.20 0.53
CA PHE A 30 -9.47 -8.91 1.84
C PHE A 30 -10.50 -7.80 1.66
N SER A 31 -11.72 -8.04 2.12
CA SER A 31 -12.78 -7.04 2.09
C SER A 31 -13.41 -6.88 3.46
N ALA A 32 -13.66 -5.64 3.86
CA ALA A 32 -14.42 -5.33 5.06
C ALA A 32 -15.48 -4.30 4.69
N THR A 33 -16.71 -4.51 5.16
CA THR A 33 -17.85 -3.63 4.90
C THR A 33 -18.48 -3.17 6.20
N ASP A 34 -18.73 -1.88 6.31
CA ASP A 34 -19.56 -1.25 7.32
C ASP A 34 -20.82 -0.73 6.60
N SER A 35 -21.92 -1.49 6.73
CA SER A 35 -23.18 -1.16 6.08
C SER A 35 -23.87 0.07 6.67
N THR A 36 -23.57 0.42 7.92
CA THR A 36 -24.19 1.56 8.61
C THR A 36 -23.64 2.88 8.06
N ASN A 37 -22.33 2.91 7.76
CA ASN A 37 -21.68 4.10 7.20
C ASN A 37 -21.45 4.03 5.68
N ASP A 38 -21.91 2.96 5.01
CA ASP A 38 -21.69 2.70 3.58
C ASP A 38 -20.20 2.72 3.19
N ILE A 39 -19.36 2.08 4.00
CA ILE A 39 -17.92 2.02 3.80
C ILE A 39 -17.54 0.61 3.39
N THR A 40 -16.80 0.49 2.28
CA THR A 40 -16.17 -0.77 1.86
C THR A 40 -14.66 -0.55 1.74
N VAL A 41 -13.89 -1.37 2.45
CA VAL A 41 -12.43 -1.41 2.35
C VAL A 41 -12.04 -2.69 1.65
N THR A 42 -11.22 -2.57 0.62
CA THR A 42 -10.65 -3.72 -0.07
C THR A 42 -9.13 -3.63 -0.06
N PHE A 43 -8.47 -4.77 0.10
CA PHE A 43 -7.01 -4.88 0.01
C PHE A 43 -6.62 -6.03 -0.91
N ARG A 44 -5.62 -5.77 -1.74
CA ARG A 44 -5.04 -6.71 -2.70
C ARG A 44 -3.54 -6.52 -2.81
N TRP A 45 -2.82 -7.61 -3.08
CA TRP A 45 -1.40 -7.59 -3.40
C TRP A 45 -1.14 -7.10 -4.82
N HIS A 46 -0.01 -6.41 -5.05
CA HIS A 46 0.31 -5.73 -6.32
C HIS A 46 0.75 -6.64 -7.48
N GLY A 47 0.58 -7.96 -7.35
CA GLY A 47 1.09 -8.96 -8.29
C GLY A 47 2.63 -9.02 -8.33
N LEU A 48 3.19 -9.81 -9.26
CA LEU A 48 4.63 -10.05 -9.33
C LEU A 48 5.47 -8.77 -9.52
N PRO A 49 6.67 -8.70 -8.90
CA PRO A 49 7.32 -9.72 -8.08
C PRO A 49 6.73 -9.78 -6.67
N LEU A 50 6.61 -11.00 -6.12
CA LEU A 50 6.18 -11.24 -4.74
C LEU A 50 7.19 -12.18 -4.09
N ARG A 51 7.64 -11.83 -2.89
CA ARG A 51 8.61 -12.64 -2.14
C ARG A 51 8.00 -13.57 -1.10
N VAL A 52 6.67 -13.51 -0.94
CA VAL A 52 5.97 -14.10 0.22
C VAL A 52 5.15 -15.35 -0.11
N ALA A 53 4.78 -15.60 -1.37
CA ALA A 53 3.93 -16.73 -1.71
C ALA A 53 4.06 -17.20 -3.17
N GLN A 54 3.82 -18.49 -3.39
CA GLN A 54 3.54 -19.04 -4.72
C GLN A 54 2.07 -18.78 -5.05
N ILE A 55 1.83 -17.94 -6.07
CA ILE A 55 0.47 -17.60 -6.52
C ILE A 55 0.23 -18.23 -7.90
N PRO A 56 -0.91 -18.92 -8.11
CA PRO A 56 -1.32 -19.36 -9.44
C PRO A 56 -1.32 -18.20 -10.44
N VAL A 57 -0.82 -18.42 -11.65
CA VAL A 57 -0.75 -17.36 -12.69
C VAL A 57 -2.12 -16.74 -12.96
N SER A 58 -3.20 -17.54 -12.88
CA SER A 58 -4.58 -17.09 -13.04
C SER A 58 -5.06 -16.09 -11.98
N GLN A 59 -4.35 -15.99 -10.85
CA GLN A 59 -4.66 -15.11 -9.73
C GLN A 59 -3.69 -13.91 -9.65
N LEU A 60 -2.80 -13.75 -10.63
CA LEU A 60 -1.92 -12.58 -10.71
C LEU A 60 -2.69 -11.37 -11.20
N LEU A 61 -2.89 -10.41 -10.31
CA LEU A 61 -3.53 -9.13 -10.61
C LEU A 61 -2.47 -8.03 -10.71
N TYR A 62 -2.57 -7.22 -11.76
CA TYR A 62 -1.69 -6.08 -11.96
C TYR A 62 -2.37 -4.81 -11.49
N VAL A 63 -1.68 -4.02 -10.66
CA VAL A 63 -2.19 -2.75 -10.13
C VAL A 63 -2.83 -1.86 -11.20
N ALA A 64 -2.21 -1.76 -12.38
CA ALA A 64 -2.76 -0.94 -13.47
C ALA A 64 -4.13 -1.42 -13.95
N ASN A 65 -4.35 -2.75 -14.04
CA ASN A 65 -5.62 -3.33 -14.46
C ASN A 65 -6.70 -3.14 -13.38
N GLU A 66 -6.32 -3.28 -12.11
CA GLU A 66 -7.22 -3.02 -10.99
C GLU A 66 -7.64 -1.54 -10.96
N LEU A 67 -6.72 -0.60 -11.19
CA LEU A 67 -7.07 0.82 -11.30
C LEU A 67 -7.98 1.13 -12.48
N ASP A 68 -7.88 0.37 -13.57
CA ASP A 68 -8.76 0.53 -14.72
C ASP A 68 -10.19 0.02 -14.45
N SER A 69 -10.39 -0.91 -13.52
CA SER A 69 -11.72 -1.41 -13.13
C SER A 69 -12.42 -0.55 -12.08
N VAL A 70 -11.68 0.27 -11.33
CA VAL A 70 -12.25 1.19 -10.34
C VAL A 70 -13.06 2.30 -11.02
N VAL A 71 -14.34 2.46 -10.70
CA VAL A 71 -15.17 3.54 -11.28
C VAL A 71 -14.57 4.92 -10.97
N GLY A 72 -14.19 5.15 -9.72
CA GLY A 72 -13.69 6.44 -9.22
C GLY A 72 -14.82 7.39 -8.80
N GLY A 73 -14.46 8.62 -8.43
CA GLY A 73 -15.36 9.63 -7.88
C GLY A 73 -15.01 10.10 -6.46
N PRO A 74 -15.79 11.05 -5.92
CA PRO A 74 -15.52 11.74 -4.65
C PRO A 74 -15.51 10.84 -3.40
N ASN A 75 -16.18 9.68 -3.48
CA ASN A 75 -16.27 8.72 -2.37
C ASN A 75 -15.28 7.56 -2.53
N THR A 76 -14.31 7.68 -3.45
CA THR A 76 -13.32 6.63 -3.72
C THR A 76 -11.94 7.07 -3.27
N VAL A 77 -11.33 6.25 -2.42
CA VAL A 77 -9.92 6.39 -2.00
C VAL A 77 -9.15 5.17 -2.47
N VAL A 78 -7.98 5.40 -3.06
CA VAL A 78 -7.06 4.36 -3.49
C VAL A 78 -5.71 4.61 -2.84
N VAL A 79 -5.22 3.63 -2.07
CA VAL A 79 -3.89 3.67 -1.47
C VAL A 79 -2.98 2.67 -2.18
N LEU A 80 -1.85 3.14 -2.70
CA LEU A 80 -0.88 2.32 -3.44
C LEU A 80 0.43 2.24 -2.67
N GLY A 81 0.90 1.02 -2.38
CA GLY A 81 2.22 0.76 -1.81
C GLY A 81 2.93 -0.34 -2.60
N VAL A 82 3.85 0.04 -3.49
CA VAL A 82 4.55 -0.90 -4.39
C VAL A 82 6.01 -0.52 -4.40
N TRP A 83 6.86 -1.20 -3.64
CA TRP A 83 8.31 -0.93 -3.65
C TRP A 83 9.16 -2.05 -3.02
N ALA A 84 8.71 -2.67 -1.92
CA ALA A 84 9.53 -3.56 -1.09
C ALA A 84 10.08 -4.76 -1.86
N ASP A 85 9.22 -5.43 -2.63
CA ASP A 85 9.58 -6.58 -3.46
C ASP A 85 10.51 -6.23 -4.65
N PHE A 86 10.60 -4.95 -5.00
CA PHE A 86 11.46 -4.46 -6.09
C PHE A 86 12.87 -4.10 -5.63
N THR A 87 13.19 -4.22 -4.34
CA THR A 87 14.54 -3.95 -3.82
C THR A 87 15.60 -4.89 -4.39
N THR A 88 15.21 -6.12 -4.75
CA THR A 88 16.10 -7.15 -5.32
C THR A 88 16.15 -7.13 -6.86
N PHE A 89 15.44 -6.21 -7.51
CA PHE A 89 15.39 -6.07 -8.97
C PHE A 89 16.16 -4.84 -9.44
N PRO A 90 16.68 -4.81 -10.68
CA PRO A 90 17.21 -3.59 -11.27
C PRO A 90 16.22 -2.43 -11.18
N LEU A 91 16.72 -1.22 -10.96
CA LEU A 91 15.89 -0.04 -10.74
C LEU A 91 14.98 0.27 -11.95
N GLU A 92 15.44 -0.08 -13.14
CA GLU A 92 14.72 0.06 -14.42
C GLU A 92 13.41 -0.73 -14.44
N VAL A 93 13.41 -1.94 -13.87
CA VAL A 93 12.21 -2.79 -13.77
C VAL A 93 11.16 -2.11 -12.90
N TYR A 94 11.60 -1.55 -11.77
CA TYR A 94 10.73 -0.80 -10.88
C TYR A 94 10.20 0.48 -11.55
N TYR A 95 11.06 1.25 -12.21
CA TYR A 95 10.67 2.44 -12.96
C TYR A 95 9.59 2.14 -14.01
N GLN A 96 9.78 1.09 -14.82
CA GLN A 96 8.81 0.67 -15.84
C GLN A 96 7.46 0.28 -15.21
N ARG A 97 7.48 -0.43 -14.07
CA ARG A 97 6.26 -0.76 -13.31
C ARG A 97 5.55 0.52 -12.88
N LEU A 98 6.27 1.45 -12.27
CA LEU A 98 5.67 2.70 -11.79
C LEU A 98 5.14 3.58 -12.91
N VAL A 99 5.81 3.67 -14.06
CA VAL A 99 5.30 4.44 -15.22
C VAL A 99 3.96 3.87 -15.71
N THR A 100 3.82 2.55 -15.71
CA THR A 100 2.55 1.90 -16.08
C THR A 100 1.44 2.22 -15.08
N ILE A 101 1.75 2.16 -13.78
CA ILE A 101 0.81 2.52 -12.71
C ILE A 101 0.45 4.01 -12.78
N ARG A 102 1.42 4.90 -13.01
CA ARG A 102 1.20 6.36 -13.19
C ARG A 102 0.16 6.61 -14.27
N ARG A 103 0.29 5.96 -15.43
CA ARG A 103 -0.68 6.09 -16.53
C ARG A 103 -2.08 5.64 -16.13
N ALA A 104 -2.19 4.55 -15.36
CA ALA A 104 -3.47 4.07 -14.85
C ALA A 104 -4.08 5.03 -13.83
N VAL A 105 -3.28 5.60 -12.91
CA VAL A 105 -3.70 6.66 -11.99
C VAL A 105 -4.23 7.87 -12.75
N GLN A 106 -3.54 8.31 -13.81
CA GLN A 106 -4.01 9.42 -14.65
C GLN A 106 -5.34 9.09 -15.34
N ARG A 107 -5.53 7.87 -15.85
CA ARG A 107 -6.82 7.45 -16.42
C ARG A 107 -7.93 7.45 -15.37
N LEU A 108 -7.66 6.94 -14.18
CA LEU A 108 -8.61 6.94 -13.07
C LEU A 108 -9.02 8.37 -12.69
N LEU A 109 -8.06 9.28 -12.49
CA LEU A 109 -8.34 10.67 -12.14
C LEU A 109 -9.04 11.42 -13.29
N ASN A 110 -8.76 11.10 -14.55
CA ASN A 110 -9.51 11.68 -15.67
C ASN A 110 -10.97 11.21 -15.71
N ARG A 111 -11.23 9.94 -15.34
CA ARG A 111 -12.58 9.36 -15.31
C ARG A 111 -13.37 9.79 -14.07
N GLY A 112 -12.73 9.85 -12.92
CA GLY A 112 -13.29 10.24 -11.63
C GLY A 112 -12.42 11.28 -10.93
N PRO A 113 -12.48 12.58 -11.32
CA PRO A 113 -11.62 13.62 -10.76
C PRO A 113 -11.72 13.84 -9.25
N GLY A 114 -12.82 13.38 -8.63
CA GLY A 114 -13.01 13.39 -7.18
C GLY A 114 -12.24 12.29 -6.43
N THR A 115 -11.66 11.30 -7.12
CA THR A 115 -10.95 10.19 -6.46
C THR A 115 -9.71 10.68 -5.73
N LYS A 116 -9.56 10.22 -4.48
CA LYS A 116 -8.33 10.42 -3.72
C LYS A 116 -7.36 9.27 -4.02
N VAL A 117 -6.24 9.58 -4.66
CA VAL A 117 -5.14 8.61 -4.84
C VAL A 117 -4.00 8.97 -3.90
N ILE A 118 -3.60 8.01 -3.06
CA ILE A 118 -2.52 8.16 -2.09
C ILE A 118 -1.44 7.14 -2.42
N ILE A 119 -0.20 7.61 -2.55
CA ILE A 119 0.96 6.75 -2.80
C ILE A 119 1.76 6.68 -1.51
N ARG A 120 1.80 5.49 -0.89
CA ARG A 120 2.67 5.21 0.24
C ARG A 120 4.12 5.14 -0.24
N THR A 121 4.98 6.00 0.30
CA THR A 121 6.41 6.03 0.03
C THR A 121 7.11 4.79 0.61
N ALA A 122 8.39 4.60 0.28
CA ALA A 122 9.16 3.55 0.94
C ALA A 122 9.35 3.86 2.44
N ASN A 123 9.74 2.86 3.23
CA ASN A 123 10.16 3.05 4.61
C ASN A 123 11.44 2.26 4.92
N MET A 124 12.09 2.62 6.02
CA MET A 124 13.31 1.98 6.48
C MET A 124 13.01 0.61 7.08
N ARG A 125 14.06 -0.21 7.22
CA ARG A 125 13.97 -1.53 7.85
C ARG A 125 15.22 -1.88 8.64
N GLN A 126 15.06 -2.83 9.56
CA GLN A 126 16.18 -3.34 10.35
C GLN A 126 17.18 -4.04 9.43
N GLN A 127 18.45 -3.72 9.63
CA GLN A 127 19.53 -4.32 8.85
C GLN A 127 20.04 -5.59 9.53
N ASN A 128 20.10 -6.66 8.76
CA ASN A 128 20.85 -7.88 9.07
C ASN A 128 21.70 -8.25 7.85
N LEU A 129 22.63 -9.19 7.98
CA LEU A 129 23.58 -9.50 6.89
C LEU A 129 22.88 -9.84 5.55
N PRO A 130 21.91 -10.78 5.47
CA PRO A 130 21.25 -11.09 4.20
C PRO A 130 20.59 -9.86 3.57
N SER A 131 19.89 -9.10 4.39
CA SER A 131 19.07 -8.01 3.90
C SER A 131 19.87 -6.74 3.60
N SER A 132 21.04 -6.57 4.21
CA SER A 132 21.99 -5.50 3.87
C SER A 132 22.53 -5.65 2.44
N LEU A 133 22.63 -6.89 1.95
CA LEU A 133 23.19 -7.19 0.63
C LEU A 133 22.19 -6.93 -0.51
N ILE A 134 20.91 -7.21 -0.30
CA ILE A 134 19.91 -7.25 -1.38
C ILE A 134 18.68 -6.36 -1.17
N SER A 135 18.48 -5.81 0.03
CA SER A 135 17.27 -5.05 0.39
C SER A 135 17.51 -4.05 1.53
N SER A 136 18.68 -3.41 1.57
CA SER A 136 19.02 -2.38 2.56
C SER A 136 18.25 -1.08 2.35
N ASP A 137 18.34 -0.18 3.33
CA ASP A 137 17.73 1.16 3.24
C ASP A 137 18.27 1.97 2.07
N TRP A 138 19.49 1.68 1.59
CA TRP A 138 20.03 2.28 0.37
C TRP A 138 19.17 1.91 -0.86
N TYR A 139 18.83 0.64 -1.02
CA TYR A 139 17.96 0.20 -2.10
C TYR A 139 16.54 0.76 -1.95
N ALA A 140 16.01 0.79 -0.72
CA ALA A 140 14.70 1.38 -0.43
C ALA A 140 14.66 2.88 -0.81
N LEU A 141 15.68 3.64 -0.43
CA LEU A 141 15.81 5.07 -0.75
C LEU A 141 15.88 5.31 -2.28
N GLN A 142 16.54 4.44 -3.04
CA GLN A 142 16.53 4.55 -4.50
C GLN A 142 15.11 4.37 -5.07
N ARG A 143 14.34 3.40 -4.56
CA ARG A 143 12.94 3.19 -5.00
C ARG A 143 12.09 4.38 -4.59
N ASP A 144 12.32 4.93 -3.41
CA ASP A 144 11.59 6.09 -2.92
C ASP A 144 11.76 7.31 -3.83
N LYS A 145 13.02 7.62 -4.18
CA LYS A 145 13.35 8.72 -5.11
C LYS A 145 12.67 8.56 -6.46
N VAL A 146 12.69 7.34 -7.02
CA VAL A 146 12.02 7.06 -8.30
C VAL A 146 10.51 7.18 -8.16
N LEU A 147 9.92 6.67 -7.07
CA LEU A 147 8.49 6.76 -6.79
C LEU A 147 8.02 8.22 -6.74
N ARG A 148 8.71 9.06 -5.97
CA ARG A 148 8.42 10.49 -5.89
C ARG A 148 8.50 11.16 -7.25
N ALA A 149 9.55 10.90 -8.02
CA ALA A 149 9.72 11.46 -9.35
C ALA A 149 8.61 10.99 -10.33
N VAL A 150 8.23 9.72 -10.28
CA VAL A 150 7.21 9.13 -11.17
C VAL A 150 5.80 9.54 -10.79
N PHE A 151 5.50 9.90 -9.55
CA PHE A 151 4.16 10.39 -9.16
C PHE A 151 4.07 11.91 -9.03
N LYS A 152 5.18 12.63 -9.21
CA LYS A 152 5.19 14.09 -9.27
C LYS A 152 4.16 14.60 -10.30
N ASP A 153 3.42 15.65 -9.93
CA ASP A 153 2.47 16.34 -10.80
C ASP A 153 1.34 15.44 -11.36
N THR A 154 0.99 14.35 -10.65
CA THR A 154 -0.17 13.50 -10.99
C THR A 154 -1.46 13.91 -10.31
N GLY A 155 -1.38 14.75 -9.27
CA GLY A 155 -2.48 15.02 -8.35
C GLY A 155 -2.65 13.99 -7.23
N ALA A 156 -1.88 12.89 -7.25
CA ALA A 156 -1.81 11.95 -6.14
C ALA A 156 -1.09 12.56 -4.93
N VAL A 157 -1.53 12.16 -3.72
CA VAL A 157 -0.91 12.57 -2.46
C VAL A 157 0.17 11.56 -2.07
N LEU A 158 1.30 12.01 -1.56
CA LEU A 158 2.31 11.12 -0.98
C LEU A 158 2.03 10.92 0.51
N LEU A 159 1.94 9.66 0.93
CA LEU A 159 1.95 9.29 2.33
C LEU A 159 3.40 9.02 2.73
N GLU A 160 3.98 9.95 3.49
CA GLU A 160 5.40 10.06 3.86
C GLU A 160 5.83 9.00 4.90
N ALA A 161 5.67 7.72 4.56
CA ALA A 161 6.01 6.59 5.41
C ALA A 161 7.50 6.55 5.81
N TRP A 162 8.39 7.11 4.98
CA TRP A 162 9.82 7.19 5.29
C TRP A 162 10.07 8.08 6.51
N ASP A 163 9.51 9.30 6.47
CA ASP A 163 9.68 10.28 7.53
C ASP A 163 8.93 9.86 8.80
N MET A 164 7.75 9.24 8.65
CA MET A 164 6.99 8.70 9.79
C MET A 164 7.78 7.63 10.55
N VAL A 165 8.43 6.70 9.84
CA VAL A 165 9.26 5.67 10.48
C VAL A 165 10.55 6.26 11.06
N GLN A 166 11.19 7.19 10.36
CA GLN A 166 12.42 7.84 10.83
C GLN A 166 12.20 8.67 12.11
N ALA A 167 11.04 9.33 12.24
CA ALA A 167 10.72 10.19 13.37
C ALA A 167 10.18 9.42 14.58
N HIS A 168 9.87 8.13 14.45
CA HIS A 168 9.38 7.30 15.55
C HIS A 168 10.53 6.74 16.39
N ASP A 169 10.27 6.43 17.65
CA ASP A 169 11.21 5.79 18.57
C ASP A 169 11.35 4.26 18.38
N HIS A 170 10.50 3.64 17.56
CA HIS A 170 10.58 2.22 17.26
C HIS A 170 11.80 1.93 16.38
N LEU A 171 12.32 0.71 16.52
CA LEU A 171 13.33 0.21 15.60
C LEU A 171 12.75 0.19 14.18
N HIS A 172 13.58 0.53 13.20
CA HIS A 172 13.18 0.45 11.80
C HIS A 172 12.74 -0.97 11.48
N ASP A 173 11.56 -1.15 10.90
CA ASP A 173 11.07 -2.44 10.43
C ASP A 173 10.42 -2.25 9.06
N LEU A 174 10.67 -3.21 8.16
CA LEU A 174 10.00 -3.27 6.86
C LEU A 174 8.48 -3.41 7.05
N HIS A 175 8.07 -4.10 8.10
CA HIS A 175 6.70 -4.23 8.56
C HIS A 175 6.53 -3.35 9.80
N PRO A 176 6.17 -2.06 9.65
CA PRO A 176 6.09 -1.15 10.78
C PRO A 176 5.12 -1.69 11.85
N PRO A 177 5.39 -1.43 13.14
CA PRO A 177 4.51 -1.88 14.20
C PRO A 177 3.15 -1.16 14.16
N PRO A 178 2.12 -1.70 14.84
CA PRO A 178 0.75 -1.20 14.79
C PRO A 178 0.60 0.31 15.06
N GLU A 179 1.44 0.88 15.93
CA GLU A 179 1.46 2.30 16.30
C GLU A 179 1.80 3.18 15.08
N ILE A 180 2.80 2.78 14.30
CA ILE A 180 3.16 3.49 13.06
C ILE A 180 2.09 3.25 11.99
N ILE A 181 1.56 2.03 11.88
CA ILE A 181 0.46 1.75 10.95
C ILE A 181 -0.75 2.64 11.25
N LYS A 182 -1.10 2.81 12.53
CA LYS A 182 -2.16 3.72 12.96
C LYS A 182 -1.87 5.15 12.52
N LEU A 183 -0.65 5.65 12.70
CA LEU A 183 -0.27 6.98 12.25
C LEU A 183 -0.42 7.14 10.72
N MET A 184 -0.01 6.12 9.95
CA MET A 184 -0.19 6.10 8.51
C MET A 184 -1.68 6.13 8.11
N ILE A 185 -2.53 5.37 8.81
CA ILE A 185 -3.98 5.37 8.59
C ILE A 185 -4.59 6.73 8.96
N ASP A 186 -4.23 7.32 10.10
CA ASP A 186 -4.72 8.63 10.54
C ASP A 186 -4.40 9.71 9.47
N GLN A 187 -3.22 9.63 8.85
CA GLN A 187 -2.83 10.52 7.76
C GLN A 187 -3.63 10.28 6.47
N VAL A 188 -3.85 9.02 6.08
CA VAL A 188 -4.76 8.65 4.98
C VAL A 188 -6.17 9.24 5.20
N LEU A 189 -6.71 9.09 6.41
CA LEU A 189 -8.02 9.60 6.78
C LEU A 189 -8.06 11.13 6.79
N SER A 190 -6.99 11.80 7.22
CA SER A 190 -6.90 13.27 7.20
C SER A 190 -6.98 13.86 5.77
N HIS A 191 -6.45 13.14 4.78
CA HIS A 191 -6.55 13.53 3.37
C HIS A 191 -7.89 13.19 2.71
N THR A 192 -8.59 12.21 3.28
CA THR A 192 -9.89 11.74 2.81
C THR A 192 -11.03 12.60 3.35
N CYS A 193 -10.99 12.88 4.65
CA CYS A 193 -11.97 13.66 5.38
C CYS A 193 -11.28 14.90 5.96
N PRO A 194 -10.97 15.92 5.12
CA PRO A 194 -10.45 17.18 5.63
C PRO A 194 -11.55 17.76 6.51
N GLY A 195 -11.38 17.70 7.83
CA GLY A 195 -12.40 18.15 8.78
C GLY A 195 -12.94 19.50 8.35
N THR A 196 -14.26 19.68 8.37
CA THR A 196 -14.84 21.02 8.25
C THR A 196 -14.15 21.88 9.29
N ARG A 197 -13.29 22.82 8.87
CA ARG A 197 -12.93 23.95 9.71
C ARG A 197 -14.25 24.66 10.02
N ARG A 198 -14.82 24.37 11.19
CA ARG A 198 -15.82 25.22 11.81
C ARG A 198 -15.11 26.35 12.51
#